data_AF-A0A7J4R0K0-F1
#
_entry.id   AF-A0A7J4R0K0-F1
#
_cell.length_a   1.000
_cell.length_b   1.000
_cell.length_c   1.000
_cell.angle_alpha   90.00
_cell.angle_beta   90.00
_cell.angle_gamma   90.00
#
_symmetry.space_group_name_H-M   'P 1'
#
loop_
_entity.id
_entity.type
_entity.pdbx_description
1 polymer ?
#
loop_
_entity_poly.entity_id
_entity_poly.type
_entity_poly.pdbx_seq_one_letter_code
_entity_poly.pdbx_strand_id
1 'polypeptide(L)'
;MQHGLLKGALLLLGVSHHHDGDDIVATCGWQAMISGLGYTVRNKQLHQRVDMKSLVEQRIVELQNCSVVLRNEAERLDKLRKQRSTVRIAAETEARQRGLGIAETDQVGQDAADSVEDLGPEDVALYSSSLRIHDNHVVDGILPLIRETSSLRWEHAAPQRIGCRMGRPEKSAPREMTPRSHTLFPIALEGGNQRLISNAAGKGSIRIQMGKRICSRCGKDSPFIRCHHRVLDDAGIPKVGETCGGRTDMKESTGRSRRRGEMQSVPLEAILEDAQLRIGMGRLPQQVKCVKELKSRNQTPEPIEKGLLRAKYDLPVFRDGTIRFDMSDVPVTHFTPKEIDVDWKQLHALGYTHDWEGNPLESDEQMLELYPQDFIVARNAADYFLRAAQFIDEMLVKFYGLEPYYNAANKDDLVGRL
;
A
#
# COMPACT_ATOMS: atom_id res chain seq x y z
N MET A 1 34.18 33.23 -6.83
CA MET A 1 33.06 33.36 -7.79
C MET A 1 33.42 32.90 -9.22
N GLN A 2 34.71 32.70 -9.55
CA GLN A 2 35.18 32.46 -10.93
C GLN A 2 34.57 31.24 -11.64
N HIS A 3 34.27 30.15 -10.92
CA HIS A 3 33.85 28.90 -11.57
C HIS A 3 32.34 28.63 -11.57
N GLY A 4 31.52 29.55 -11.07
CA GLY A 4 30.10 29.28 -10.83
C GLY A 4 29.35 28.80 -12.08
N LEU A 5 29.50 29.52 -13.19
CA LEU A 5 28.86 29.18 -14.46
C LEU A 5 29.42 27.89 -15.08
N LEU A 6 30.75 27.74 -15.09
CA LEU A 6 31.42 26.57 -15.63
C LEU A 6 31.01 25.29 -14.89
N LYS A 7 31.02 25.33 -13.57
CA LYS A 7 30.58 24.23 -12.71
C LYS A 7 29.12 23.88 -12.96
N GLY A 8 28.24 24.89 -13.03
CA GLY A 8 26.83 24.70 -13.33
C GLY A 8 26.61 24.00 -14.69
N ALA A 9 27.34 24.44 -15.72
CA ALA A 9 27.28 23.82 -17.05
C ALA A 9 27.74 22.36 -17.04
N LEU A 10 28.85 22.04 -16.36
CA LEU A 10 29.34 20.66 -16.25
C LEU A 10 28.37 19.77 -15.49
N LEU A 11 27.72 20.27 -14.44
CA LEU A 11 26.67 19.55 -13.71
C LEU A 11 25.44 19.26 -14.59
N LEU A 12 24.98 20.25 -15.38
CA LEU A 12 23.84 20.09 -16.29
C LEU A 12 24.13 19.08 -17.42
N LEU A 13 25.37 19.05 -17.90
CA LEU A 13 25.81 18.11 -18.93
C LEU A 13 26.13 16.70 -18.36
N GLY A 14 26.12 16.53 -17.04
CA GLY A 14 26.51 15.26 -16.40
C GLY A 14 27.99 14.91 -16.59
N VAL A 15 28.86 15.90 -16.84
CA VAL A 15 30.31 15.70 -16.99
C VAL A 15 30.94 15.60 -15.61
N SER A 16 31.59 14.48 -15.28
CA SER A 16 32.24 14.33 -13.98
C SER A 16 33.47 15.24 -13.91
N HIS A 17 33.53 16.02 -12.84
CA HIS A 17 34.57 17.03 -12.62
C HIS A 17 34.81 17.21 -11.12
N HIS A 18 35.99 17.72 -10.79
CA HIS A 18 36.35 18.12 -9.43
C HIS A 18 37.15 19.42 -9.46
N HIS A 19 37.29 20.04 -8.29
CA HIS A 19 38.14 21.22 -8.13
C HIS A 19 39.56 20.77 -7.79
N ASP A 20 40.56 21.39 -8.43
CA ASP A 20 41.96 21.26 -8.09
C ASP A 20 42.57 22.66 -7.99
N GLY A 21 42.78 23.13 -6.76
CA GLY A 21 43.16 24.52 -6.49
C GLY A 21 42.18 25.53 -7.08
N ASP A 22 42.70 26.41 -7.93
CA ASP A 22 41.95 27.44 -8.67
C ASP A 22 41.40 26.93 -10.00
N ASP A 23 41.49 25.64 -10.31
CA ASP A 23 41.02 25.05 -11.56
C ASP A 23 39.84 24.08 -11.38
N ILE A 24 39.12 23.82 -12.48
CA ILE A 24 38.17 22.72 -12.60
C ILE A 24 38.75 21.68 -13.56
N VAL A 25 38.86 20.45 -13.07
CA VAL A 25 39.38 19.31 -13.84
C VAL A 25 38.23 18.35 -14.16
N ALA A 26 37.89 18.23 -15.45
CA ALA A 26 36.94 17.25 -15.94
C ALA A 26 37.63 15.89 -16.11
N THR A 27 37.18 14.88 -15.37
CA THR A 27 37.84 13.56 -15.29
C THR A 27 37.32 12.57 -16.32
N CYS A 28 36.02 12.63 -16.65
CA CYS A 28 35.42 11.80 -17.68
C CYS A 28 34.31 12.54 -18.44
N GLY A 29 34.00 12.07 -19.65
CA GLY A 29 32.97 12.68 -20.52
C GLY A 29 33.40 13.98 -21.20
N TRP A 30 34.58 14.52 -20.89
CA TRP A 30 35.09 15.74 -21.50
C TRP A 30 35.32 15.58 -23.00
N GLN A 31 35.68 14.39 -23.49
CA GLN A 31 35.90 14.11 -24.92
C GLN A 31 34.60 14.33 -25.73
N ALA A 32 33.48 13.84 -25.20
CA ALA A 32 32.17 14.06 -25.81
C ALA A 32 31.82 15.55 -25.77
N MET A 33 32.02 16.21 -24.63
CA MET A 33 31.76 17.64 -24.48
C MET A 33 32.54 18.48 -25.51
N ILE A 34 33.85 18.29 -25.65
CA ILE A 34 34.64 19.05 -26.63
C ILE A 34 34.22 18.73 -28.07
N SER A 35 33.86 17.48 -28.37
CA SER A 35 33.41 17.09 -29.70
C SER A 35 32.05 17.72 -30.04
N GLY A 36 31.15 17.86 -29.06
CA GLY A 36 29.86 18.54 -29.24
C GLY A 36 30.01 20.05 -29.38
N LEU A 37 31.05 20.62 -28.75
CA LEU A 37 31.41 22.04 -28.89
C LEU A 37 32.23 22.36 -30.15
N GLY A 38 32.41 21.39 -31.06
CA GLY A 38 33.11 21.60 -32.33
C GLY A 38 34.63 21.58 -32.23
N TYR A 39 35.21 21.06 -31.15
CA TYR A 39 36.64 20.87 -30.97
C TYR A 39 37.08 19.44 -31.25
N THR A 40 38.35 19.29 -31.61
CA THR A 40 39.02 17.99 -31.79
C THR A 40 40.37 18.02 -31.10
N VAL A 41 40.84 16.87 -30.62
CA VAL A 41 42.18 16.75 -30.03
C VAL A 41 43.16 16.33 -31.12
N ARG A 42 44.18 17.15 -31.39
CA ARG A 42 45.34 16.76 -32.21
C ARG A 42 46.61 17.12 -31.44
N ASN A 43 47.59 16.22 -31.42
CA ASN A 43 48.88 16.45 -30.74
C ASN A 43 48.76 16.94 -29.28
N LYS A 44 47.79 16.39 -28.51
CA LYS A 44 47.48 16.81 -27.12
C LYS A 44 47.04 18.27 -26.96
N GLN A 45 46.65 18.94 -28.05
CA GLN A 45 46.07 20.29 -28.05
C GLN A 45 44.65 20.26 -28.59
N LEU A 46 43.84 21.23 -28.14
CA LEU A 46 42.48 21.44 -28.62
C LEU A 46 42.53 22.28 -29.90
N HIS A 47 41.99 21.73 -30.98
CA HIS A 47 41.83 22.42 -32.25
C HIS A 47 40.34 22.62 -32.53
N GLN A 48 39.96 23.87 -32.79
CA GLN A 48 38.60 24.22 -33.20
C GLN A 48 38.38 23.77 -34.64
N ARG A 49 37.40 22.88 -34.85
CA ARG A 49 36.98 22.41 -36.18
C ARG A 49 35.83 23.26 -36.72
N VAL A 50 34.90 23.65 -35.84
CA VAL A 50 33.69 24.40 -36.17
C VAL A 50 33.57 25.57 -35.21
N ASP A 51 33.20 26.74 -35.74
CA ASP A 51 32.87 27.90 -34.91
C ASP A 51 31.46 27.80 -34.32
N MET A 52 31.33 26.95 -33.29
CA MET A 52 30.07 26.76 -32.59
C MET A 52 29.55 28.04 -31.93
N LYS A 53 30.42 29.00 -31.58
CA LYS A 53 29.98 30.24 -30.93
C LYS A 53 29.12 31.05 -31.89
N SER A 54 29.61 31.32 -33.09
CA SER A 54 28.86 32.07 -34.10
C SER A 54 27.59 31.34 -34.53
N LEU A 55 27.62 30.01 -34.63
CA LEU A 55 26.42 29.23 -34.96
C LEU A 55 25.35 29.30 -33.86
N VAL A 56 25.75 29.27 -32.59
CA VAL A 56 24.81 29.43 -31.46
C VAL A 56 24.24 30.85 -31.45
N GLU A 57 25.06 31.88 -31.69
CA GLU A 57 24.61 33.27 -31.79
C GLU A 57 23.58 33.45 -32.93
N GLN A 58 23.85 32.88 -34.11
CA GLN A 58 22.91 32.87 -35.23
C GLN A 58 21.61 32.14 -34.86
N ARG A 59 21.71 30.98 -34.22
CA ARG A 59 20.54 30.20 -33.79
C ARG A 59 19.67 30.95 -32.79
N ILE A 60 20.28 31.74 -31.90
CA ILE A 60 19.55 32.60 -30.95
C ILE A 60 18.75 33.66 -31.72
N VAL A 61 19.35 34.30 -32.72
CA VAL A 61 18.65 35.30 -33.56
C VAL A 61 17.51 34.65 -34.35
N GLU A 62 17.72 33.46 -34.93
CA GLU A 62 16.66 32.70 -35.60
C GLU A 62 15.49 32.40 -34.67
N LEU A 63 15.76 31.92 -33.45
CA LEU A 63 14.73 31.60 -32.46
C LEU A 63 13.97 32.85 -31.99
N GLN A 64 14.65 34.00 -31.86
CA GLN A 64 13.99 35.28 -31.56
C GLN A 64 13.03 35.69 -32.68
N ASN A 65 13.47 35.59 -33.93
CA ASN A 65 12.62 35.88 -35.09
C ASN A 65 11.42 34.92 -35.17
N CYS A 66 11.66 33.62 -34.96
CA CYS A 66 10.59 32.61 -34.90
C CYS A 66 9.58 32.95 -33.81
N SER A 67 10.05 33.34 -32.62
CA SER A 67 9.18 33.73 -31.50
C SER A 67 8.29 34.93 -31.83
N VAL A 68 8.79 35.92 -32.57
CA VAL A 68 8.00 37.06 -33.02
C VAL A 68 6.90 36.61 -33.99
N VAL A 69 7.24 35.79 -34.98
CA VAL A 69 6.29 35.27 -35.99
C VAL A 69 5.19 34.44 -35.31
N LEU A 70 5.57 33.51 -34.43
CA LEU A 70 4.62 32.65 -33.72
C LEU A 70 3.71 33.45 -32.78
N ARG A 71 4.24 34.49 -32.12
CA ARG A 71 3.45 35.36 -31.26
C ARG A 71 2.44 36.18 -32.06
N ASN A 72 2.86 36.78 -33.17
CA ASN A 72 1.96 37.55 -34.05
C ASN A 72 0.81 36.68 -34.56
N GLU A 73 1.11 35.43 -34.96
CA GLU A 73 0.08 34.49 -35.39
C GLU A 73 -0.85 34.07 -34.23
N ALA A 74 -0.31 33.86 -33.03
CA ALA A 74 -1.13 33.58 -31.85
C ALA A 74 -2.10 34.74 -31.53
N GLU A 75 -1.65 35.99 -31.65
CA GLU A 75 -2.49 37.17 -31.47
C GLU A 75 -3.57 37.31 -32.56
N ARG A 76 -3.23 36.99 -33.82
CA ARG A 76 -4.18 36.95 -34.93
C ARG A 76 -5.27 35.90 -34.70
N LEU A 77 -4.87 34.69 -34.31
CA LEU A 77 -5.78 33.60 -33.98
C LEU A 77 -6.69 33.93 -32.78
N ASP A 78 -6.19 34.63 -31.77
CA ASP A 78 -7.01 35.10 -30.64
C ASP A 78 -8.06 36.13 -31.09
N LYS A 79 -7.69 37.09 -31.95
CA LYS A 79 -8.63 38.05 -32.55
C LYS A 79 -9.70 37.36 -33.39
N LEU A 80 -9.30 36.40 -34.23
CA LEU A 80 -10.22 35.61 -35.06
C LEU A 80 -11.18 34.79 -34.20
N ARG A 81 -10.69 34.14 -33.13
CA ARG A 81 -11.52 33.40 -32.18
C ARG A 81 -12.55 34.29 -31.51
N LYS A 82 -12.16 35.51 -31.10
CA LYS A 82 -13.08 36.50 -30.53
C LYS A 82 -14.16 36.87 -31.54
N GLN A 83 -13.79 37.18 -32.79
CA GLN A 83 -14.75 37.51 -33.85
C GLN A 83 -15.73 36.35 -34.12
N ARG A 84 -15.23 35.13 -34.29
CA ARG A 84 -16.04 33.92 -34.46
C ARG A 84 -16.99 33.70 -33.28
N SER A 85 -16.52 33.92 -32.06
CA SER A 85 -17.37 33.81 -30.86
C SER A 85 -18.49 34.84 -30.85
N THR A 86 -18.24 36.09 -31.26
CA THR A 86 -19.27 37.14 -31.30
C THR A 86 -20.37 36.80 -32.31
N VAL A 87 -19.96 36.35 -33.50
CA VAL A 87 -20.90 35.97 -34.58
C VAL A 87 -21.68 34.71 -34.19
N ARG A 88 -21.02 33.72 -33.59
CA ARG A 88 -21.64 32.51 -33.06
C ARG A 88 -22.68 32.81 -32.00
N ILE A 89 -22.36 33.63 -31.00
CA ILE A 89 -23.29 33.99 -29.91
C ILE A 89 -24.51 34.73 -30.46
N ALA A 90 -24.32 35.65 -31.42
CA ALA A 90 -25.41 36.35 -32.07
C ALA A 90 -26.35 35.37 -32.82
N ALA A 91 -25.78 34.46 -33.60
CA ALA A 91 -26.54 33.46 -34.37
C ALA A 91 -27.27 32.44 -33.47
N GLU A 92 -26.62 31.94 -32.41
CA GLU A 92 -27.25 31.06 -31.42
C GLU A 92 -28.39 31.77 -30.66
N THR A 93 -28.22 33.06 -30.34
CA THR A 93 -29.26 33.85 -29.65
C THR A 93 -30.48 34.05 -30.56
N GLU A 94 -30.26 34.34 -31.84
CA GLU A 94 -31.32 34.49 -32.82
C GLU A 94 -32.04 33.16 -33.10
N ALA A 95 -31.30 32.05 -33.20
CA ALA A 95 -31.86 30.72 -33.37
C ALA A 95 -32.74 30.29 -32.18
N ARG A 96 -32.32 30.61 -30.94
CA ARG A 96 -33.13 30.39 -29.72
C ARG A 96 -34.41 31.22 -29.72
N GLN A 97 -34.35 32.48 -30.18
CA GLN A 97 -35.54 33.33 -30.30
C GLN A 97 -36.54 32.79 -31.33
N ARG A 98 -36.07 32.08 -32.35
CA ARG A 98 -36.91 31.39 -33.35
C ARG A 98 -37.45 30.02 -32.87
N GLY A 99 -37.08 29.57 -31.66
CA GLY A 99 -37.57 28.33 -31.06
C GLY A 99 -36.95 27.05 -31.62
N LEU A 100 -35.77 27.14 -32.25
CA LEU A 100 -35.06 25.98 -32.79
C LEU A 100 -34.57 25.04 -31.68
N GLY A 101 -34.41 23.75 -32.02
CA GLY A 101 -33.86 22.76 -31.10
C GLY A 101 -32.41 23.05 -30.71
N ILE A 102 -31.91 22.41 -29.66
CA ILE A 102 -30.54 22.61 -29.15
C ILE A 102 -29.50 22.28 -30.23
N ALA A 103 -29.65 21.13 -30.90
CA ALA A 103 -28.72 20.69 -31.95
C ALA A 103 -28.74 21.60 -33.19
N GLU A 104 -29.92 22.12 -33.55
CA GLU A 104 -30.08 23.04 -34.70
C GLU A 104 -29.50 24.42 -34.37
N THR A 105 -29.65 24.88 -33.13
CA THR A 105 -29.05 26.13 -32.64
C THR A 105 -27.52 26.07 -32.68
N ASP A 106 -26.94 24.95 -32.24
CA ASP A 106 -25.49 24.74 -32.27
C ASP A 106 -24.96 24.70 -33.71
N GLN A 107 -25.68 24.04 -34.63
CA GLN A 107 -25.30 24.02 -36.05
C GLN A 107 -25.34 25.42 -36.68
N VAL A 108 -26.39 26.21 -36.42
CA VAL A 108 -26.49 27.60 -36.88
C VAL A 108 -25.36 28.46 -36.29
N GLY A 109 -25.01 28.24 -35.02
CA GLY A 109 -23.87 28.91 -34.39
C GLY A 109 -22.53 28.57 -35.03
N GLN A 110 -22.36 27.31 -35.43
CA GLN A 110 -21.15 26.81 -36.08
C GLN A 110 -21.02 27.33 -37.51
N ASP A 111 -22.10 27.26 -38.31
CA ASP A 111 -22.12 27.79 -39.67
C ASP A 111 -21.85 29.31 -39.69
N ALA A 112 -22.36 30.04 -38.69
CA ALA A 112 -22.12 31.46 -38.54
C ALA A 112 -20.65 31.75 -38.14
N ALA A 113 -20.04 30.92 -37.29
CA ALA A 113 -18.62 31.03 -36.96
C ALA A 113 -17.72 30.74 -38.18
N ASP A 114 -18.10 29.77 -39.00
CA ASP A 114 -17.35 29.36 -40.19
C ASP A 114 -17.49 30.37 -41.34
N SER A 115 -18.55 31.19 -41.32
CA SER A 115 -18.71 32.31 -42.26
C SER A 115 -17.69 33.44 -42.07
N VAL A 116 -16.99 33.49 -40.93
CA VAL A 116 -15.91 34.46 -40.68
C VAL A 116 -14.65 34.05 -41.45
N GLU A 117 -14.33 34.84 -42.48
CA GLU A 117 -13.16 34.63 -43.34
C GLU A 117 -11.85 34.61 -42.54
N ASP A 118 -11.03 33.59 -42.80
CA ASP A 118 -9.68 33.44 -42.26
C ASP A 118 -8.67 33.64 -43.38
N LEU A 119 -8.01 34.80 -43.38
CA LEU A 119 -6.98 35.15 -44.36
C LEU A 119 -5.66 34.39 -44.17
N GLY A 120 -5.54 33.61 -43.09
CA GLY A 120 -4.31 32.89 -42.74
C GLY A 120 -3.21 33.80 -42.17
N PRO A 121 -2.01 33.23 -41.93
CA PRO A 121 -0.84 33.99 -41.51
C PRO A 121 -0.34 34.91 -42.64
N GLU A 122 0.29 36.03 -42.27
CA GLU A 122 0.84 37.02 -43.23
C GLU A 122 1.86 36.39 -44.21
N ASP A 123 2.67 35.44 -43.73
CA ASP A 123 3.59 34.64 -44.53
C ASP A 123 3.55 33.17 -44.09
N VAL A 124 2.95 32.33 -44.94
CA VAL A 124 2.77 30.90 -44.69
C VAL A 124 4.10 30.14 -44.66
N ALA A 125 5.06 30.53 -45.50
CA ALA A 125 6.37 29.87 -45.58
C ALA A 125 7.23 30.22 -44.36
N LEU A 126 7.20 31.48 -43.93
CA LEU A 126 7.90 31.92 -42.73
C LEU A 126 7.28 31.31 -41.46
N TYR A 127 5.95 31.23 -41.38
CA TYR A 127 5.27 30.62 -40.24
C TYR A 127 5.59 29.11 -40.10
N SER A 128 5.48 28.36 -41.20
CA SER A 128 5.76 26.91 -41.20
C SER A 128 7.22 26.59 -40.87
N SER A 129 8.17 27.36 -41.39
CA SER A 129 9.59 27.22 -41.04
C SER A 129 9.86 27.59 -39.57
N SER A 130 9.22 28.64 -39.06
CA SER A 130 9.31 29.06 -37.65
C SER A 130 8.77 28.00 -36.69
N LEU A 131 7.64 27.36 -37.02
CA LEU A 131 7.09 26.23 -36.27
C LEU A 131 8.09 25.08 -36.19
N ARG A 132 8.65 24.67 -37.32
CA ARG A 132 9.63 23.56 -37.35
C ARG A 132 10.88 23.86 -36.52
N ILE A 133 11.38 25.09 -36.59
CA ILE A 133 12.56 25.53 -35.81
C ILE A 133 12.24 25.52 -34.31
N HIS A 134 11.08 26.06 -33.94
CA HIS A 134 10.61 26.09 -32.56
C HIS A 134 10.43 24.68 -31.99
N ASP A 135 9.72 23.81 -32.70
CA ASP A 135 9.44 22.44 -32.25
C ASP A 135 10.73 21.63 -32.08
N ASN A 136 11.66 21.73 -33.04
CA ASN A 136 12.98 21.10 -32.92
C ASN A 136 13.75 21.60 -31.68
N HIS A 137 13.65 22.89 -31.35
CA HIS A 137 14.32 23.43 -30.17
C HIS A 137 13.65 23.03 -28.86
N VAL A 138 12.31 22.95 -28.83
CA VAL A 138 11.57 22.51 -27.63
C VAL A 138 11.88 21.05 -27.29
N VAL A 139 12.00 20.20 -28.31
CA VAL A 139 12.23 18.76 -28.12
C VAL A 139 13.71 18.44 -27.92
N ASP A 140 14.56 18.84 -28.86
CA ASP A 140 15.97 18.44 -28.92
C ASP A 140 16.95 19.54 -28.46
N GLY A 141 16.47 20.76 -28.20
CA GLY A 141 17.30 21.86 -27.71
C GLY A 141 18.39 22.27 -28.70
N ILE A 142 19.65 22.11 -28.26
CA ILE A 142 20.86 22.41 -29.05
C ILE A 142 21.35 21.21 -29.87
N LEU A 143 20.83 20.00 -29.62
CA LEU A 143 21.28 18.79 -30.30
C LEU A 143 21.17 18.83 -31.83
N PRO A 144 20.15 19.46 -32.46
CA PRO A 144 20.09 19.54 -33.93
C PRO A 144 21.32 20.25 -34.50
N LEU A 145 21.76 21.34 -33.86
CA LEU A 145 22.96 22.08 -34.27
C LEU A 145 24.24 21.23 -34.09
N ILE A 146 24.31 20.46 -33.01
CA ILE A 146 25.43 19.54 -32.78
C ILE A 146 25.44 18.42 -33.82
N ARG A 147 24.27 17.88 -34.20
CA ARG A 147 24.13 16.84 -35.24
C ARG A 147 24.59 17.33 -36.61
N GLU A 148 24.28 18.57 -36.97
CA GLU A 148 24.69 19.17 -38.25
C GLU A 148 26.22 19.41 -38.33
N THR A 149 26.83 19.74 -37.20
CA THR A 149 28.24 20.14 -37.14
C THR A 149 29.18 19.00 -36.79
N SER A 150 28.69 17.93 -36.15
CA SER A 150 29.49 16.80 -35.71
C SER A 150 29.64 15.73 -36.79
N SER A 151 30.76 14.99 -36.74
CA SER A 151 30.94 13.78 -37.57
C SER A 151 30.40 12.53 -36.91
N LEU A 152 29.97 12.62 -35.65
CA LEU A 152 29.42 11.52 -34.88
C LEU A 152 27.90 11.61 -34.87
N ARG A 153 27.24 10.47 -34.67
CA ARG A 153 25.78 10.42 -34.47
C ARG A 153 25.47 10.79 -33.02
N TRP A 154 24.76 11.91 -32.83
CA TRP A 154 24.30 12.38 -31.51
C TRP A 154 22.83 12.05 -31.30
N GLU A 155 22.52 11.45 -30.14
CA GLU A 155 21.16 11.16 -29.71
C GLU A 155 20.91 11.67 -28.28
N HIS A 156 19.66 12.01 -27.98
CA HIS A 156 19.28 12.48 -26.66
C HIS A 156 19.32 11.30 -25.66
N ALA A 157 20.15 11.37 -24.62
CA ALA A 157 20.35 10.27 -23.68
C ALA A 157 19.14 10.00 -22.75
N ALA A 158 18.39 11.05 -22.39
CA ALA A 158 17.22 10.94 -21.50
C ALA A 158 16.07 11.86 -21.95
N PRO A 159 15.43 11.61 -23.11
CA PRO A 159 14.40 12.50 -23.68
C PRO A 159 13.12 12.50 -22.86
N GLN A 160 12.89 11.43 -22.10
CA GLN A 160 11.74 11.26 -21.23
C GLN A 160 12.23 11.15 -19.79
N ARG A 161 11.54 11.85 -18.88
CA ARG A 161 11.78 11.77 -17.44
C ARG A 161 10.46 11.44 -16.76
N ILE A 162 10.47 10.45 -15.88
CA ILE A 162 9.29 10.07 -15.11
C ILE A 162 9.39 10.74 -13.73
N GLY A 163 8.45 11.63 -13.43
CA GLY A 163 8.31 12.22 -12.10
C GLY A 163 7.60 11.26 -11.15
N CYS A 164 7.99 11.27 -9.88
CA CYS A 164 7.29 10.55 -8.83
C CYS A 164 6.93 11.48 -7.66
N ARG A 165 5.78 11.26 -7.04
CA ARG A 165 5.39 11.88 -5.77
C ARG A 165 5.21 10.79 -4.74
N MET A 166 5.74 10.99 -3.53
CA MET A 166 5.54 10.05 -2.44
C MET A 166 4.05 9.89 -2.16
N GLY A 167 3.57 8.65 -2.28
CA GLY A 167 2.20 8.26 -1.94
C GLY A 167 2.07 7.87 -0.48
N ARG A 168 1.15 6.95 -0.21
CA ARG A 168 0.98 6.37 1.13
C ARG A 168 2.21 5.52 1.49
N PRO A 169 2.84 5.71 2.66
CA PRO A 169 3.89 4.84 3.14
C PRO A 169 3.42 3.38 3.27
N GLU A 170 4.37 2.45 3.19
CA GLU A 170 4.15 1.03 3.43
C GLU A 170 3.53 0.78 4.81
N LYS A 171 2.63 -0.20 4.91
CA LYS A 171 2.04 -0.64 6.18
C LYS A 171 2.46 -2.08 6.46
N SER A 172 3.00 -2.32 7.66
CA SER A 172 3.22 -3.66 8.18
C SER A 172 2.97 -3.67 9.69
N ALA A 173 1.77 -4.05 10.11
CA ALA A 173 1.36 -4.01 11.51
C ALA A 173 0.19 -4.96 11.85
N PRO A 174 0.09 -5.43 13.11
CA PRO A 174 -1.06 -6.18 13.60
C PRO A 174 -2.38 -5.44 13.36
N ARG A 175 -3.41 -6.17 12.92
CA ARG A 175 -4.73 -5.59 12.70
C ARG A 175 -5.54 -5.61 13.99
N GLU A 176 -5.65 -4.45 14.62
CA GLU A 176 -6.34 -4.30 15.90
C GLU A 176 -7.74 -3.70 15.77
N MET A 177 -8.63 -4.11 16.67
CA MET A 177 -9.89 -3.39 16.89
C MET A 177 -9.63 -2.13 17.71
N THR A 178 -10.40 -1.07 17.48
CA THR A 178 -10.44 0.08 18.37
C THR A 178 -11.72 0.00 19.23
N PRO A 179 -11.62 -0.24 20.55
CA PRO A 179 -10.41 -0.53 21.34
C PRO A 179 -9.95 -1.99 21.25
N ARG A 180 -8.66 -2.21 21.56
CA ARG A 180 -7.99 -3.52 21.51
C ARG A 180 -8.68 -4.53 22.43
N SER A 181 -8.89 -5.74 21.93
CA SER A 181 -9.53 -6.85 22.66
C SER A 181 -8.74 -8.13 22.46
N HIS A 182 -8.70 -9.00 23.48
CA HIS A 182 -8.10 -10.34 23.40
C HIS A 182 -9.16 -11.43 23.30
N THR A 183 -10.40 -11.13 23.71
CA THR A 183 -11.53 -12.07 23.67
C THR A 183 -12.82 -11.40 23.22
N LEU A 184 -13.65 -12.14 22.48
CA LEU A 184 -15.01 -11.74 22.14
C LEU A 184 -15.98 -12.18 23.25
N PHE A 185 -15.74 -11.68 24.47
CA PHE A 185 -16.61 -11.86 25.63
C PHE A 185 -17.19 -10.50 26.04
N PRO A 186 -18.52 -10.33 26.20
CA PRO A 186 -19.10 -9.04 26.56
C PRO A 186 -19.01 -8.80 28.06
N ILE A 187 -18.52 -7.63 28.47
CA ILE A 187 -18.48 -7.21 29.88
C ILE A 187 -19.22 -5.89 30.14
N ALA A 188 -20.01 -5.41 29.17
CA ALA A 188 -20.75 -4.16 29.25
C ALA A 188 -19.86 -2.98 29.72
N LEU A 189 -20.20 -2.35 30.84
CA LEU A 189 -19.45 -1.26 31.47
C LEU A 189 -18.67 -1.72 32.71
N GLU A 190 -18.73 -3.01 33.05
CA GLU A 190 -18.23 -3.53 34.32
C GLU A 190 -16.70 -3.57 34.40
N GLY A 191 -16.01 -3.62 33.24
CA GLY A 191 -14.54 -3.63 33.16
C GLY A 191 -13.85 -2.27 33.15
N GLY A 192 -14.59 -1.16 33.34
CA GLY A 192 -14.06 0.21 33.27
C GLY A 192 -13.63 0.64 31.86
N ASN A 193 -12.91 1.76 31.76
CA ASN A 193 -12.52 2.37 30.48
C ASN A 193 -11.68 1.44 29.60
N GLN A 194 -10.81 0.63 30.22
CA GLN A 194 -9.93 -0.31 29.53
C GLN A 194 -10.59 -1.67 29.23
N ARG A 195 -11.83 -1.89 29.69
CA ARG A 195 -12.60 -3.13 29.49
C ARG A 195 -11.85 -4.38 29.96
N LEU A 196 -11.33 -4.33 31.18
CA LEU A 196 -10.57 -5.45 31.77
C LEU A 196 -11.49 -6.49 32.40
N ILE A 197 -11.20 -7.77 32.17
CA ILE A 197 -11.95 -8.88 32.76
C ILE A 197 -11.76 -8.96 34.28
N SER A 198 -10.59 -8.61 34.78
CA SER A 198 -10.24 -8.62 36.22
C SER A 198 -11.13 -7.67 37.01
N ASN A 199 -11.34 -6.46 36.50
CA ASN A 199 -12.25 -5.47 37.11
C ASN A 199 -13.70 -5.96 37.12
N ALA A 200 -14.14 -6.63 36.05
CA ALA A 200 -15.49 -7.18 35.97
C ALA A 200 -15.65 -8.40 36.90
N ALA A 201 -14.62 -9.23 37.05
CA ALA A 201 -14.62 -10.39 37.94
C ALA A 201 -14.68 -9.98 39.42
N GLY A 202 -14.04 -8.87 39.82
CA GLY A 202 -14.12 -8.34 41.18
C GLY A 202 -15.52 -7.93 41.65
N LYS A 203 -16.51 -7.87 40.75
CA LYS A 203 -17.94 -7.63 41.08
C LYS A 203 -18.73 -8.93 41.30
N GLY A 204 -18.09 -10.09 41.16
CA GLY A 204 -18.68 -11.42 41.28
C GLY A 204 -19.59 -11.77 40.09
N SER A 205 -20.82 -11.25 40.09
CA SER A 205 -21.81 -11.49 39.03
C SER A 205 -22.11 -10.24 38.22
N ILE A 206 -22.15 -10.37 36.90
CA ILE A 206 -22.39 -9.26 35.98
C ILE A 206 -23.63 -9.51 35.14
N ARG A 207 -24.39 -8.44 34.86
CA ARG A 207 -25.59 -8.50 34.04
C ARG A 207 -25.29 -8.04 32.62
N ILE A 208 -25.29 -8.98 31.68
CA ILE A 208 -24.82 -8.77 30.31
C ILE A 208 -25.74 -9.42 29.28
N GLN A 209 -25.73 -8.90 28.05
CA GLN A 209 -26.55 -9.42 26.97
C GLN A 209 -25.83 -10.58 26.25
N MET A 210 -26.40 -11.78 26.32
CA MET A 210 -25.87 -13.00 25.70
C MET A 210 -27.01 -13.86 25.14
N GLY A 211 -26.69 -14.68 24.13
CA GLY A 211 -27.64 -15.65 23.59
C GLY A 211 -28.02 -16.72 24.62
N LYS A 212 -29.32 -16.95 24.83
CA LYS A 212 -29.82 -17.99 25.74
C LYS A 212 -29.68 -19.39 25.14
N ARG A 213 -29.01 -20.29 25.85
CA ARG A 213 -28.85 -21.71 25.47
C ARG A 213 -29.22 -22.60 26.65
N ILE A 214 -29.66 -23.82 26.36
CA ILE A 214 -30.09 -24.80 27.37
C ILE A 214 -29.15 -26.01 27.28
N CYS A 215 -28.64 -26.47 28.42
CA CYS A 215 -27.80 -27.65 28.49
C CYS A 215 -28.62 -28.94 28.31
N SER A 216 -28.22 -29.78 27.37
CA SER A 216 -28.83 -31.11 27.16
C SER A 216 -28.60 -32.08 28.32
N ARG A 217 -27.53 -31.89 29.11
CA ARG A 217 -27.16 -32.78 30.22
C ARG A 217 -27.85 -32.42 31.55
N CYS A 218 -27.91 -31.13 31.89
CA CYS A 218 -28.42 -30.69 33.20
C CYS A 218 -29.70 -29.82 33.11
N GLY A 219 -30.21 -29.55 31.91
CA GLY A 219 -31.41 -28.74 31.69
C GLY A 219 -31.30 -27.25 32.03
N LYS A 220 -30.18 -26.81 32.62
CA LYS A 220 -29.98 -25.41 33.05
C LYS A 220 -29.63 -24.48 31.89
N ASP A 221 -30.01 -23.21 32.04
CA ASP A 221 -29.72 -22.12 31.09
C ASP A 221 -28.24 -21.70 31.15
N SER A 222 -27.52 -21.77 30.04
CA SER A 222 -26.10 -21.38 29.94
C SER A 222 -25.87 -20.56 28.67
N PRO A 223 -25.14 -19.42 28.72
CA PRO A 223 -24.84 -18.64 27.51
C PRO A 223 -23.73 -19.26 26.64
N PHE A 224 -22.94 -20.19 27.21
CA PHE A 224 -21.77 -20.81 26.58
C PHE A 224 -22.13 -22.08 25.81
N ILE A 225 -21.34 -22.43 24.78
CA ILE A 225 -21.51 -23.68 23.99
C ILE A 225 -21.42 -24.93 24.87
N ARG A 226 -20.47 -24.96 25.83
CA ARG A 226 -20.39 -25.99 26.87
C ARG A 226 -20.95 -25.45 28.17
N CYS A 227 -21.71 -26.26 28.90
CA CYS A 227 -22.35 -25.84 30.14
C CYS A 227 -21.30 -25.44 31.20
N HIS A 228 -21.44 -24.21 31.73
CA HIS A 228 -20.54 -23.62 32.71
C HIS A 228 -20.90 -23.95 34.17
N HIS A 229 -22.07 -24.53 34.43
CA HIS A 229 -22.47 -24.85 35.81
C HIS A 229 -21.56 -25.90 36.43
N ARG A 230 -21.05 -25.62 37.63
CA ARG A 230 -20.31 -26.59 38.45
C ARG A 230 -21.18 -27.78 38.83
N VAL A 231 -20.55 -28.96 38.90
CA VAL A 231 -21.15 -30.17 39.46
C VAL A 231 -21.25 -29.97 40.98
N LEU A 232 -22.36 -30.43 41.56
CA LEU A 232 -22.58 -30.34 43.00
C LEU A 232 -22.11 -31.65 43.65
N ASP A 233 -21.49 -31.51 44.83
CA ASP A 233 -21.15 -32.63 45.70
C ASP A 233 -22.37 -33.25 46.40
N ASP A 234 -22.15 -34.39 47.06
CA ASP A 234 -23.17 -35.06 47.89
C ASP A 234 -23.74 -34.14 48.98
N ALA A 235 -22.97 -33.12 49.40
CA ALA A 235 -23.38 -32.07 50.34
C ALA A 235 -24.03 -30.84 49.67
N GLY A 236 -24.23 -30.84 48.35
CA GLY A 236 -24.82 -29.74 47.57
C GLY A 236 -23.88 -28.56 47.30
N ILE A 237 -22.58 -28.69 47.58
CA ILE A 237 -21.57 -27.63 47.39
C ILE A 237 -21.02 -27.73 45.95
N PRO A 238 -20.87 -26.61 45.21
CA PRO A 238 -20.30 -26.64 43.88
C PRO A 238 -18.80 -26.91 43.91
N LYS A 239 -18.36 -28.00 43.27
CA LYS A 239 -16.94 -28.33 43.09
C LYS A 239 -16.26 -27.33 42.15
N VAL A 240 -15.18 -26.71 42.62
CA VAL A 240 -14.34 -25.82 41.82
C VAL A 240 -13.63 -26.63 40.73
N GLY A 241 -13.62 -26.16 39.48
CA GLY A 241 -12.95 -26.83 38.36
C GLY A 241 -13.76 -27.95 37.69
N GLU A 242 -14.75 -28.54 38.36
CA GLU A 242 -15.61 -29.57 37.79
C GLU A 242 -16.93 -28.98 37.25
N THR A 243 -16.96 -28.67 35.95
CA THR A 243 -18.17 -28.17 35.28
C THR A 243 -18.95 -29.30 34.61
N CYS A 244 -20.28 -29.14 34.49
CA CYS A 244 -21.16 -30.07 33.79
C CYS A 244 -20.68 -30.43 32.38
N GLY A 245 -20.11 -29.47 31.64
CA GLY A 245 -19.46 -29.68 30.34
C GLY A 245 -20.38 -30.10 29.19
N GLY A 246 -21.67 -30.34 29.46
CA GLY A 246 -22.65 -30.79 28.48
C GLY A 246 -22.84 -29.80 27.34
N ARG A 247 -23.16 -30.32 26.15
CA ARG A 247 -23.52 -29.49 24.98
C ARG A 247 -24.78 -28.69 25.29
N THR A 248 -24.73 -27.40 24.98
CA THR A 248 -25.91 -26.54 25.05
C THR A 248 -26.41 -26.23 23.65
N ASP A 249 -27.71 -26.10 23.50
CA ASP A 249 -28.35 -25.71 22.25
C ASP A 249 -29.13 -24.41 22.44
N MET A 250 -29.15 -23.59 21.39
CA MET A 250 -29.76 -22.26 21.49
C MET A 250 -31.27 -22.38 21.55
N LYS A 251 -31.89 -21.72 22.54
CA LYS A 251 -33.35 -21.72 22.67
C LYS A 251 -34.00 -21.10 21.44
N GLU A 252 -35.09 -21.67 20.93
CA GLU A 252 -35.80 -21.15 19.76
C GLU A 252 -36.13 -19.66 19.89
N SER A 253 -36.01 -18.94 18.77
CA SER A 253 -36.22 -17.49 18.74
C SER A 253 -37.72 -17.19 18.81
N THR A 254 -38.18 -16.60 19.90
CA THR A 254 -39.59 -16.20 20.08
C THR A 254 -39.90 -14.83 19.48
N GLY A 255 -38.88 -14.03 19.14
CA GLY A 255 -39.04 -12.65 18.62
C GLY A 255 -38.55 -12.43 17.18
N ARG A 256 -39.03 -11.35 16.56
CA ARG A 256 -38.59 -10.85 15.24
C ARG A 256 -37.28 -10.04 15.26
N SER A 257 -36.65 -9.89 16.42
CA SER A 257 -35.40 -9.12 16.56
C SER A 257 -34.26 -9.76 15.75
N ARG A 258 -33.47 -8.92 15.08
CA ARG A 258 -32.25 -9.35 14.37
C ARG A 258 -31.22 -9.98 15.32
N ARG A 259 -31.20 -9.60 16.60
CA ARG A 259 -30.29 -10.14 17.63
C ARG A 259 -31.07 -10.92 18.68
N ARG A 260 -30.53 -12.07 19.10
CA ARG A 260 -31.18 -13.04 19.99
C ARG A 260 -30.71 -13.00 21.45
N GLY A 261 -29.87 -12.06 21.83
CA GLY A 261 -29.35 -11.99 23.19
C GLY A 261 -30.34 -11.38 24.15
N GLU A 262 -30.40 -11.98 25.33
CA GLU A 262 -31.22 -11.56 26.46
C GLU A 262 -30.28 -11.13 27.60
N MET A 263 -30.75 -10.27 28.49
CA MET A 263 -29.98 -9.87 29.67
C MET A 263 -29.93 -11.03 30.65
N GLN A 264 -28.73 -11.55 30.91
CA GLN A 264 -28.48 -12.67 31.80
C GLN A 264 -27.50 -12.26 32.89
N SER A 265 -27.68 -12.81 34.10
CA SER A 265 -26.71 -12.68 35.18
C SER A 265 -25.72 -13.83 35.08
N VAL A 266 -24.43 -13.51 34.98
CA VAL A 266 -23.36 -14.49 34.79
C VAL A 266 -22.34 -14.36 35.93
N PRO A 267 -22.04 -15.43 36.67
CA PRO A 267 -21.03 -15.42 37.74
C PRO A 267 -19.62 -15.46 37.12
N LEU A 268 -19.12 -14.28 36.73
CA LEU A 268 -17.86 -14.16 35.98
C LEU A 268 -16.66 -14.64 36.79
N GLU A 269 -16.65 -14.40 38.10
CA GLU A 269 -15.57 -14.84 39.00
C GLU A 269 -15.40 -16.37 38.98
N ALA A 270 -16.48 -17.12 39.19
CA ALA A 270 -16.47 -18.58 39.17
C ALA A 270 -16.05 -19.14 37.80
N ILE A 271 -16.53 -18.55 36.71
CA ILE A 271 -16.19 -18.98 35.36
C ILE A 271 -14.71 -18.71 35.05
N LEU A 272 -14.17 -17.58 35.52
CA LEU A 272 -12.78 -17.22 35.33
C LEU A 272 -11.85 -18.16 36.10
N GLU A 273 -12.21 -18.52 37.33
CA GLU A 273 -11.49 -19.51 38.15
C GLU A 273 -11.49 -20.89 37.49
N ASP A 274 -12.65 -21.36 37.01
CA ASP A 274 -12.77 -22.65 36.32
C ASP A 274 -11.97 -22.66 35.00
N ALA A 275 -12.00 -21.55 34.26
CA ALA A 275 -11.22 -21.36 33.05
C ALA A 275 -9.71 -21.42 33.33
N GLN A 276 -9.26 -20.76 34.41
CA GLN A 276 -7.86 -20.74 34.84
C GLN A 276 -7.35 -22.14 35.20
N LEU A 277 -8.13 -22.91 35.95
CA LEU A 277 -7.81 -24.29 36.32
C LEU A 277 -7.75 -25.19 35.08
N ARG A 278 -8.72 -25.07 34.16
CA ARG A 278 -8.78 -25.87 32.94
C ARG A 278 -7.54 -25.71 32.06
N ILE A 279 -7.03 -24.48 31.92
CA ILE A 279 -5.80 -24.21 31.14
C ILE A 279 -4.52 -24.39 31.98
N GLY A 280 -4.62 -24.78 33.25
CA GLY A 280 -3.46 -24.95 34.13
C GLY A 280 -2.57 -23.71 34.23
N MET A 281 -3.16 -22.51 34.26
CA MET A 281 -2.41 -21.26 34.30
C MET A 281 -2.26 -20.77 35.75
N GLY A 282 -1.04 -20.76 36.28
CA GLY A 282 -0.78 -20.37 37.68
C GLY A 282 -1.09 -18.90 37.98
N ARG A 283 -0.87 -17.98 37.03
CA ARG A 283 -1.14 -16.55 37.19
C ARG A 283 -1.87 -16.01 35.96
N LEU A 284 -3.00 -15.34 36.20
CA LEU A 284 -3.75 -14.65 35.15
C LEU A 284 -2.98 -13.43 34.61
N PRO A 285 -3.00 -13.18 33.29
CA PRO A 285 -2.50 -11.94 32.72
C PRO A 285 -3.27 -10.74 33.29
N GLN A 286 -2.57 -9.68 33.69
CA GLN A 286 -3.21 -8.53 34.31
C GLN A 286 -4.12 -7.73 33.36
N GLN A 287 -3.86 -7.80 32.04
CA GLN A 287 -4.50 -6.95 31.03
C GLN A 287 -5.35 -7.72 30.00
N VAL A 288 -6.25 -8.59 30.46
CA VAL A 288 -7.18 -9.27 29.55
C VAL A 288 -8.34 -8.34 29.20
N LYS A 289 -8.23 -7.69 28.04
CA LYS A 289 -9.26 -6.81 27.46
C LYS A 289 -10.37 -7.59 26.75
N CYS A 290 -11.62 -7.18 26.98
CA CYS A 290 -12.83 -7.77 26.44
C CYS A 290 -13.66 -6.75 25.62
N VAL A 291 -14.74 -7.22 25.00
CA VAL A 291 -15.66 -6.34 24.25
C VAL A 291 -16.78 -5.78 25.13
N LYS A 292 -17.33 -4.62 24.76
CA LYS A 292 -18.49 -4.03 25.46
C LYS A 292 -19.75 -4.87 25.24
N GLU A 293 -20.01 -5.23 23.98
CA GLU A 293 -21.20 -5.97 23.55
C GLU A 293 -20.85 -6.91 22.39
N LEU A 294 -21.64 -7.97 22.25
CA LEU A 294 -21.57 -8.85 21.07
C LEU A 294 -22.50 -8.31 19.99
N LYS A 295 -21.94 -8.07 18.80
CA LYS A 295 -22.68 -7.61 17.62
C LYS A 295 -23.20 -8.74 16.72
N SER A 296 -22.84 -9.99 17.04
CA SER A 296 -23.29 -11.17 16.29
C SER A 296 -24.79 -11.42 16.49
N ARG A 297 -25.45 -12.07 15.52
CA ARG A 297 -26.89 -12.39 15.58
C ARG A 297 -27.25 -13.22 16.81
N ASN A 298 -26.45 -14.25 17.06
CA ASN A 298 -26.66 -15.22 18.14
C ASN A 298 -26.11 -14.74 19.48
N GLN A 299 -25.29 -13.67 19.51
CA GLN A 299 -24.64 -13.14 20.72
C GLN A 299 -24.02 -14.24 21.59
N THR A 300 -23.41 -15.24 20.95
CA THR A 300 -22.67 -16.31 21.64
C THR A 300 -21.27 -15.81 21.96
N PRO A 301 -20.85 -15.79 23.23
CA PRO A 301 -19.52 -15.34 23.62
C PRO A 301 -18.45 -16.35 23.23
N GLU A 302 -17.25 -15.86 22.99
CA GLU A 302 -16.07 -16.70 22.88
C GLU A 302 -15.68 -17.28 24.26
N PRO A 303 -15.18 -18.53 24.34
CA PRO A 303 -14.63 -19.09 25.57
C PRO A 303 -13.52 -18.21 26.15
N ILE A 304 -13.55 -17.98 27.47
CA ILE A 304 -12.63 -17.06 28.16
C ILE A 304 -11.20 -17.62 28.11
N GLU A 305 -11.05 -18.94 28.14
CA GLU A 305 -9.78 -19.66 28.05
C GLU A 305 -8.95 -19.21 26.84
N LYS A 306 -9.59 -19.05 25.67
CA LYS A 306 -8.94 -18.54 24.46
C LYS A 306 -8.43 -17.12 24.64
N GLY A 307 -9.21 -16.28 25.33
CA GLY A 307 -8.85 -14.92 25.69
C GLY A 307 -7.64 -14.83 26.60
N LEU A 308 -7.57 -15.72 27.61
CA LEU A 308 -6.45 -15.79 28.54
C LEU A 308 -5.16 -16.20 27.83
N LEU A 309 -5.23 -17.21 26.97
CA LEU A 309 -4.10 -17.64 26.15
C LEU A 309 -3.66 -16.55 25.17
N ARG A 310 -4.59 -15.87 24.48
CA ARG A 310 -4.24 -14.73 23.61
C ARG A 310 -3.56 -13.59 24.37
N ALA A 311 -4.03 -13.27 25.57
CA ALA A 311 -3.42 -12.24 26.40
C ALA A 311 -2.02 -12.62 26.90
N LYS A 312 -1.77 -13.92 27.16
CA LYS A 312 -0.42 -14.43 27.49
C LYS A 312 0.59 -14.15 26.37
N TYR A 313 0.17 -14.30 25.11
CA TYR A 313 1.00 -14.02 23.93
C TYR A 313 0.87 -12.59 23.39
N ASP A 314 0.15 -11.71 24.07
CA ASP A 314 -0.12 -10.34 23.63
C ASP A 314 -0.70 -10.27 22.19
N LEU A 315 -1.65 -11.15 21.88
CA LEU A 315 -2.30 -11.25 20.57
C LEU A 315 -3.72 -10.66 20.61
N PRO A 316 -4.07 -9.69 19.74
CA PRO A 316 -5.42 -9.17 19.64
C PRO A 316 -6.34 -10.16 18.90
N VAL A 317 -7.63 -10.05 19.15
CA VAL A 317 -8.67 -10.76 18.37
C VAL A 317 -9.44 -9.78 17.49
N PHE A 318 -9.69 -10.16 16.24
CA PHE A 318 -10.57 -9.42 15.34
C PHE A 318 -12.04 -9.84 15.51
N ARG A 319 -12.96 -9.14 14.85
CA ARG A 319 -14.42 -9.27 15.07
C ARG A 319 -14.99 -10.67 14.81
N ASP A 320 -14.27 -11.48 14.04
CA ASP A 320 -14.62 -12.84 13.64
C ASP A 320 -13.86 -13.93 14.44
N GLY A 321 -13.03 -13.55 15.41
CA GLY A 321 -12.24 -14.49 16.21
C GLY A 321 -10.86 -14.79 15.65
N THR A 322 -10.50 -14.22 14.49
CA THR A 322 -9.20 -14.41 13.84
C THR A 322 -8.14 -13.45 14.39
N ILE A 323 -6.87 -13.86 14.28
CA ILE A 323 -5.70 -13.00 14.48
C ILE A 323 -5.25 -12.59 13.08
N ARG A 324 -5.02 -11.29 12.86
CA ARG A 324 -4.71 -10.74 11.55
C ARG A 324 -3.50 -9.82 11.60
N PHE A 325 -2.76 -9.77 10.51
CA PHE A 325 -1.64 -8.88 10.29
C PHE A 325 -1.86 -8.17 8.96
N ASP A 326 -1.85 -6.84 8.94
CA ASP A 326 -2.02 -6.07 7.72
C ASP A 326 -0.62 -5.75 7.15
N MET A 327 -0.36 -6.19 5.92
CA MET A 327 0.86 -5.89 5.16
C MET A 327 0.52 -5.24 3.81
N SER A 328 1.47 -4.48 3.26
CA SER A 328 1.41 -3.90 1.93
C SER A 328 2.02 -4.89 0.94
N ASP A 329 1.19 -5.42 0.05
CA ASP A 329 1.63 -6.43 -0.91
C ASP A 329 2.36 -5.75 -2.08
N VAL A 330 3.61 -6.16 -2.32
CA VAL A 330 4.41 -5.76 -3.48
C VAL A 330 4.57 -7.00 -4.36
N PRO A 331 4.15 -6.96 -5.64
CA PRO A 331 4.28 -8.12 -6.51
C PRO A 331 5.76 -8.40 -6.80
N VAL A 332 6.16 -9.64 -6.61
CA VAL A 332 7.50 -10.14 -6.91
C VAL A 332 7.35 -11.45 -7.68
N THR A 333 8.16 -11.61 -8.72
CA THR A 333 8.18 -12.84 -9.55
C THR A 333 9.44 -13.66 -9.29
N HIS A 334 10.53 -13.01 -8.89
CA HIS A 334 11.82 -13.65 -8.66
C HIS A 334 12.44 -13.16 -7.36
N PHE A 335 13.17 -14.02 -6.69
CA PHE A 335 13.89 -13.70 -5.46
C PHE A 335 15.17 -14.53 -5.37
N THR A 336 16.11 -14.10 -4.55
CA THR A 336 17.25 -14.93 -4.14
C THR A 336 17.05 -15.42 -2.70
N PRO A 337 17.50 -16.65 -2.35
CA PRO A 337 17.46 -17.14 -0.96
C PRO A 337 18.09 -16.15 0.04
N LYS A 338 19.18 -15.51 -0.37
CA LYS A 338 19.89 -14.48 0.41
C LYS A 338 19.06 -13.22 0.68
N GLU A 339 18.21 -12.77 -0.24
CA GLU A 339 17.34 -11.60 -0.04
C GLU A 339 16.25 -11.86 1.01
N ILE A 340 15.77 -13.11 1.10
CA ILE A 340 14.70 -13.50 2.00
C ILE A 340 15.19 -14.09 3.33
N ASP A 341 16.51 -14.20 3.51
CA ASP A 341 17.16 -14.75 4.71
C ASP A 341 16.73 -16.21 4.99
N VAL A 342 16.69 -17.04 3.95
CA VAL A 342 16.36 -18.48 4.01
C VAL A 342 17.44 -19.29 3.29
N ASP A 343 17.92 -20.37 3.90
CA ASP A 343 18.92 -21.26 3.30
C ASP A 343 18.35 -21.96 2.06
N TRP A 344 19.11 -22.00 0.96
CA TRP A 344 18.70 -22.64 -0.29
C TRP A 344 18.28 -24.10 -0.09
N LYS A 345 18.87 -24.82 0.88
CA LYS A 345 18.51 -26.21 1.19
C LYS A 345 17.08 -26.34 1.69
N GLN A 346 16.61 -25.35 2.45
CA GLN A 346 15.23 -25.31 2.94
C GLN A 346 14.26 -25.05 1.78
N LEU A 347 14.62 -24.15 0.86
CA LEU A 347 13.84 -23.91 -0.36
C LEU A 347 13.82 -25.14 -1.27
N HIS A 348 14.95 -25.84 -1.41
CA HIS A 348 15.00 -27.11 -2.12
C HIS A 348 14.06 -28.15 -1.51
N ALA A 349 13.95 -28.21 -0.18
CA ALA A 349 12.97 -29.07 0.50
C ALA A 349 11.51 -28.64 0.27
N LEU A 350 11.24 -27.37 -0.03
CA LEU A 350 9.91 -26.85 -0.38
C LEU A 350 9.53 -27.09 -1.86
N GLY A 351 10.48 -27.56 -2.69
CA GLY A 351 10.24 -27.91 -4.09
C GLY A 351 10.95 -27.03 -5.10
N TYR A 352 11.68 -25.99 -4.67
CA TYR A 352 12.51 -25.16 -5.54
C TYR A 352 13.74 -25.96 -6.00
N THR A 353 13.66 -26.59 -7.18
CA THR A 353 14.70 -27.52 -7.67
C THR A 353 15.72 -26.87 -8.61
N HIS A 354 15.31 -25.83 -9.34
CA HIS A 354 16.12 -25.15 -10.34
C HIS A 354 15.92 -23.63 -10.26
N ASP A 355 16.93 -22.90 -10.72
CA ASP A 355 16.87 -21.45 -10.91
C ASP A 355 16.06 -21.06 -12.16
N TRP A 356 15.91 -19.75 -12.37
CA TRP A 356 15.17 -19.20 -13.51
C TRP A 356 15.77 -19.55 -14.89
N GLU A 357 17.04 -19.96 -14.94
CA GLU A 357 17.71 -20.42 -16.17
C GLU A 357 17.59 -21.95 -16.36
N GLY A 358 17.06 -22.66 -15.36
CA GLY A 358 16.92 -24.11 -15.36
C GLY A 358 18.12 -24.87 -14.79
N ASN A 359 19.11 -24.19 -14.20
CA ASN A 359 20.23 -24.86 -13.54
C ASN A 359 19.80 -25.39 -12.16
N PRO A 360 20.35 -26.51 -11.68
CA PRO A 360 20.07 -27.02 -10.34
C PRO A 360 20.35 -25.98 -9.24
N LEU A 361 19.49 -25.95 -8.21
CA LEU A 361 19.67 -25.08 -7.05
C LEU A 361 20.75 -25.63 -6.11
N GLU A 362 21.83 -24.87 -5.94
CA GLU A 362 23.02 -25.23 -5.15
C GLU A 362 23.58 -24.06 -4.30
N SER A 363 23.05 -22.83 -4.46
CA SER A 363 23.59 -21.61 -3.81
C SER A 363 22.51 -20.60 -3.42
N ASP A 364 22.79 -19.82 -2.37
CA ASP A 364 21.93 -18.72 -1.88
C ASP A 364 21.89 -17.49 -2.80
N GLU A 365 22.79 -17.41 -3.78
CA GLU A 365 22.87 -16.29 -4.72
C GLU A 365 22.12 -16.55 -6.02
N GLN A 366 21.58 -17.76 -6.21
CA GLN A 366 20.77 -18.10 -7.37
C GLN A 366 19.39 -17.45 -7.29
N MET A 367 18.93 -16.92 -8.42
CA MET A 367 17.61 -16.32 -8.53
C MET A 367 16.56 -17.40 -8.86
N LEU A 368 15.52 -17.48 -8.06
CA LEU A 368 14.44 -18.45 -8.16
C LEU A 368 13.17 -17.77 -8.64
N GLU A 369 12.35 -18.47 -9.42
CA GLU A 369 10.99 -18.06 -9.76
C GLU A 369 10.05 -18.38 -8.59
N LEU A 370 9.31 -17.39 -8.08
CA LEU A 370 8.39 -17.55 -6.95
C LEU A 370 7.15 -18.35 -7.36
N TYR A 371 6.80 -19.38 -6.59
CA TYR A 371 5.59 -20.15 -6.87
C TYR A 371 4.30 -19.35 -6.64
N PRO A 372 3.21 -19.66 -7.37
CA PRO A 372 2.01 -18.82 -7.40
C PRO A 372 1.31 -18.58 -6.05
N GLN A 373 1.49 -19.46 -5.08
CA GLN A 373 0.86 -19.38 -3.74
C GLN A 373 1.85 -19.06 -2.62
N ASP A 374 3.13 -18.98 -2.96
CA ASP A 374 4.18 -18.67 -2.01
C ASP A 374 4.27 -17.15 -1.87
N PHE A 375 4.55 -16.69 -0.66
CA PHE A 375 4.70 -15.28 -0.38
C PHE A 375 5.81 -15.05 0.65
N ILE A 376 6.52 -13.94 0.48
CA ILE A 376 7.63 -13.55 1.33
C ILE A 376 7.09 -12.58 2.39
N VAL A 377 7.18 -12.99 3.65
CA VAL A 377 6.64 -12.24 4.77
C VAL A 377 7.61 -11.12 5.19
N ALA A 378 7.07 -9.94 5.50
CA ALA A 378 7.85 -8.85 6.07
C ALA A 378 8.52 -9.26 7.40
N ARG A 379 9.80 -8.93 7.58
CA ARG A 379 10.61 -9.37 8.73
C ARG A 379 9.99 -9.04 10.10
N ASN A 380 9.31 -7.90 10.21
CA ASN A 380 8.65 -7.47 11.45
C ASN A 380 7.37 -8.28 11.78
N ALA A 381 6.81 -9.02 10.83
CA ALA A 381 5.67 -9.90 11.06
C ALA A 381 6.09 -11.26 11.65
N ALA A 382 7.36 -11.66 11.51
CA ALA A 382 7.88 -12.94 11.97
C ALA A 382 7.60 -13.17 13.47
N ASP A 383 7.95 -12.22 14.32
CA ASP A 383 7.71 -12.30 15.77
C ASP A 383 6.21 -12.38 16.12
N TYR A 384 5.36 -11.76 15.31
CA TYR A 384 3.91 -11.79 15.52
C TYR A 384 3.34 -13.16 15.14
N PHE A 385 3.75 -13.74 14.02
CA PHE A 385 3.33 -15.07 13.60
C PHE A 385 3.90 -16.17 14.47
N LEU A 386 5.13 -16.03 14.97
CA LEU A 386 5.71 -16.97 15.94
C LEU A 386 4.87 -17.04 17.22
N ARG A 387 4.50 -15.89 17.79
CA ARG A 387 3.58 -15.83 18.94
C ARG A 387 2.21 -16.43 18.60
N ALA A 388 1.70 -16.20 17.40
CA ALA A 388 0.42 -16.77 16.95
C ALA A 388 0.48 -18.30 16.83
N ALA A 389 1.56 -18.86 16.29
CA ALA A 389 1.79 -20.30 16.20
C ALA A 389 1.85 -20.93 17.60
N GLN A 390 2.63 -20.34 18.52
CA GLN A 390 2.73 -20.79 19.91
C GLN A 390 1.38 -20.70 20.65
N PHE A 391 0.60 -19.65 20.40
CA PHE A 391 -0.76 -19.54 20.91
C PHE A 391 -1.67 -20.65 20.41
N ILE A 392 -1.59 -21.00 19.11
CA ILE A 392 -2.39 -22.08 18.53
C ILE A 392 -2.02 -23.42 19.18
N ASP A 393 -0.73 -23.73 19.28
CA ASP A 393 -0.25 -24.96 19.90
C ASP A 393 -0.68 -25.09 21.36
N GLU A 394 -0.51 -24.03 22.15
CA GLU A 394 -0.93 -24.06 23.55
C GLU A 394 -2.47 -24.15 23.67
N MET A 395 -3.23 -23.54 22.75
CA MET A 395 -4.68 -23.67 22.70
C MET A 395 -5.11 -25.11 22.33
N LEU A 396 -4.44 -25.75 21.38
CA LEU A 396 -4.71 -27.14 21.00
C LEU A 396 -4.49 -28.08 22.18
N VAL A 397 -3.35 -27.96 22.86
CA VAL A 397 -3.02 -28.79 24.01
C VAL A 397 -3.94 -28.53 25.20
N LYS A 398 -4.06 -27.27 25.64
CA LYS A 398 -4.72 -26.95 26.91
C LYS A 398 -6.23 -26.87 26.85
N PHE A 399 -6.79 -26.41 25.73
CA PHE A 399 -8.24 -26.22 25.61
C PHE A 399 -8.91 -27.37 24.85
N TYR A 400 -8.26 -27.90 23.82
CA TYR A 400 -8.83 -28.96 23.01
C TYR A 400 -8.35 -30.37 23.39
N GLY A 401 -7.24 -30.50 24.11
CA GLY A 401 -6.64 -31.80 24.43
C GLY A 401 -6.08 -32.50 23.20
N LEU A 402 -5.59 -31.72 22.22
CA LEU A 402 -4.98 -32.20 20.97
C LEU A 402 -3.47 -31.98 21.00
N GLU A 403 -2.76 -32.66 20.10
CA GLU A 403 -1.32 -32.43 19.90
C GLU A 403 -1.05 -31.03 19.30
N PRO A 404 0.12 -30.41 19.61
CA PRO A 404 0.53 -29.16 18.98
C PRO A 404 0.78 -29.35 17.48
N TYR A 405 0.56 -28.30 16.68
CA TYR A 405 0.64 -28.36 15.23
C TYR A 405 1.94 -27.76 14.68
N TYR A 406 2.34 -26.57 15.14
CA TYR A 406 3.49 -25.87 14.58
C TYR A 406 4.81 -26.29 15.23
N ASN A 407 4.85 -26.38 16.56
CA ASN A 407 6.05 -26.56 17.37
C ASN A 407 7.18 -25.55 17.04
N ALA A 408 6.80 -24.32 16.67
CA ALA A 408 7.74 -23.29 16.25
C ALA A 408 8.43 -22.61 17.44
N ALA A 409 9.76 -22.65 17.46
CA ALA A 409 10.61 -21.98 18.44
C ALA A 409 11.26 -20.71 17.87
N ASN A 410 11.56 -20.71 16.57
CA ASN A 410 12.17 -19.59 15.86
C ASN A 410 11.34 -19.20 14.62
N LYS A 411 11.74 -18.11 13.96
CA LYS A 411 11.08 -17.61 12.74
C LYS A 411 11.24 -18.55 11.54
N ASP A 412 12.33 -19.31 11.48
CA ASP A 412 12.68 -20.18 10.37
C ASP A 412 11.82 -21.46 10.37
N ASP A 413 11.30 -21.87 11.53
CA ASP A 413 10.34 -22.97 11.70
C ASP A 413 8.98 -22.69 11.05
N LEU A 414 8.68 -21.41 10.75
CA LEU A 414 7.44 -20.99 10.08
C LEU A 414 7.53 -21.13 8.55
N VAL A 415 8.74 -21.27 8.00
CA VAL A 415 8.95 -21.41 6.56
C VAL A 415 8.32 -22.73 6.08
N GLY A 416 7.48 -22.65 5.04
CA GLY A 416 6.71 -23.79 4.54
C GLY A 416 5.45 -24.12 5.33
N ARG A 417 5.06 -23.30 6.30
CA ARG A 417 3.80 -23.44 7.04
C ARG A 417 2.72 -22.51 6.46
N LEU A 418 1.47 -22.96 6.55
CA LEU A 418 0.26 -22.22 6.11
C LEU A 418 -0.52 -21.68 7.30
#